data_AF-H0SWI4-F1
#
_entry.id   AF-H0SWI4-F1
#
_cell.length_a   1.000
_cell.length_b   1.000
_cell.length_c   1.000
_cell.angle_alpha   90.00
_cell.angle_beta   90.00
_cell.angle_gamma   90.00
#
_symmetry.space_group_name_H-M   'P 1'
#
loop_
_entity.id
_entity.type
_entity.pdbx_description
1 polymer ?
#
loop_
_entity_poly.entity_id
_entity_poly.type
_entity_poly.pdbx_seq_one_letter_code
_entity_poly.pdbx_strand_id
1 'polypeptide(L)' 'MTREEQLKQLASSLQAAIAKARQLDLPTSAYILSLALVEVSQTIEAELRGQADSE' A
#
# COMPACT_ATOMS: atom_id res chain seq x y z
N MET A 1 8.44 -15.82 -2.56
CA MET A 1 7.61 -14.68 -2.16
C MET A 1 6.35 -14.70 -3.00
N THR A 2 5.17 -14.67 -2.38
CA THR A 2 3.89 -14.57 -3.07
C THR A 2 3.64 -13.12 -3.53
N ARG A 3 2.74 -12.91 -4.51
CA ARG A 3 2.35 -11.55 -4.93
C ARG A 3 1.75 -10.76 -3.75
N GLU A 4 0.95 -11.42 -2.92
CA GLU A 4 0.39 -10.85 -1.70
C GLU A 4 1.48 -10.37 -0.72
N GLU A 5 2.53 -11.16 -0.49
CA GLU A 5 3.67 -10.76 0.34
C GLU A 5 4.39 -9.52 -0.23
N GLN A 6 4.56 -9.46 -1.55
CA GLN A 6 5.14 -8.29 -2.21
C GLN A 6 4.27 -7.04 -2.05
N LEU A 7 2.95 -7.17 -2.18
CA LEU A 7 2.01 -6.07 -1.99
C LEU A 7 2.00 -5.59 -0.53
N LYS A 8 2.02 -6.50 0.44
CA LYS A 8 2.12 -6.17 1.88
C LYS A 8 3.42 -5.42 2.19
N GLN A 9 4.53 -5.86 1.60
CA GLN A 9 5.81 -5.16 1.75
C GLN A 9 5.77 -3.76 1.14
N LEU A 10 5.19 -3.61 -0.05
CA LEU A 10 5.01 -2.31 -0.70
C LEU A 10 4.13 -1.37 0.14
N ALA A 11 3.02 -1.86 0.71
CA ALA A 11 2.17 -1.09 1.61
C ALA A 11 2.94 -0.58 2.83
N SER A 12 3.76 -1.45 3.45
CA SER A 12 4.63 -1.06 4.57
C SER A 12 5.65 0.00 4.18
N SER A 13 6.27 -0.10 2.99
CA SER A 13 7.20 0.91 2.48
C SER A 13 6.51 2.25 2.23
N LEU A 14 5.31 2.25 1.66
CA LEU A 14 4.53 3.45 1.42
C LEU A 14 4.13 4.14 2.74
N GLN A 15 3.71 3.38 3.76
CA GLN A 15 3.41 3.93 5.08
C GLN A 15 4.62 4.63 5.71
N ALA A 16 5.81 4.02 5.63
CA ALA A 16 7.04 4.61 6.12
C ALA A 16 7.40 5.90 5.35
N ALA A 17 7.23 5.89 4.02
CA ALA A 17 7.48 7.05 3.17
C ALA A 17 6.50 8.21 3.46
N ILE A 18 5.21 7.93 3.69
CA ILE A 18 4.20 8.93 4.08
C ILE A 18 4.60 9.57 5.41
N ALA A 19 4.98 8.76 6.41
CA ALA A 19 5.42 9.27 7.71
C ALA A 19 6.64 10.19 7.54
N LYS A 20 7.61 9.80 6.71
CA LYS A 20 8.79 10.62 6.43
C LYS A 20 8.44 11.91 5.69
N ALA A 21 7.56 11.87 4.69
CA ALA A 21 7.11 13.04 3.95
C ALA A 21 6.40 14.05 4.87
N ARG A 22 5.57 13.57 5.81
CA ARG A 22 4.93 14.43 6.83
C ARG A 22 5.94 15.07 7.77
N GLN A 23 6.97 14.34 8.21
CA GLN A 23 8.03 14.88 9.06
C GLN A 23 8.87 15.97 8.36
N LEU A 24 8.98 15.91 7.03
CA LEU A 24 9.74 16.86 6.21
C LEU A 24 8.90 18.03 5.71
N ASP A 25 7.65 18.17 6.16
CA ASP A 25 6.70 19.18 5.68
C ASP A 25 6.51 19.16 4.15
N LEU A 26 6.40 17.96 3.57
CA LEU A 26 6.16 17.73 2.14
C LEU A 26 4.71 17.27 1.90
N PRO A 27 3.70 18.17 1.99
CA PRO A 27 2.29 17.79 1.95
C PRO A 27 1.88 17.15 0.63
N THR A 28 2.35 17.66 -0.50
CA THR A 28 2.06 17.09 -1.83
C THR A 28 2.60 15.67 -1.97
N SER A 29 3.82 15.41 -1.49
CA SER A 29 4.42 14.07 -1.52
C SER A 29 3.64 13.11 -0.63
N ALA A 30 3.27 13.53 0.59
CA ALA A 30 2.47 12.73 1.50
C ALA A 30 1.10 12.37 0.89
N TYR A 31 0.46 13.31 0.18
CA TYR A 31 -0.79 13.08 -0.53
C TYR A 31 -0.65 12.04 -1.64
N ILE A 32 0.33 12.19 -2.54
CA ILE A 32 0.55 11.24 -3.66
C ILE A 32 0.87 9.83 -3.13
N LEU A 33 1.73 9.74 -2.11
CA LEU A 33 2.06 8.45 -1.49
C LEU A 33 0.83 7.81 -0.81
N SER A 34 -0.08 8.62 -0.27
CA SER A 34 -1.33 8.13 0.31
C SER A 34 -2.27 7.56 -0.76
N LEU A 35 -2.34 8.18 -1.94
CA LEU A 35 -3.09 7.62 -3.08
C LEU A 35 -2.53 6.28 -3.53
N ALA A 36 -1.20 6.18 -3.65
CA ALA A 36 -0.53 4.92 -3.98
C ALA A 36 -0.82 3.83 -2.94
N LEU A 37 -0.85 4.17 -1.65
CA LEU A 37 -1.18 3.21 -0.59
C LEU A 37 -2.62 2.72 -0.69
N VAL A 38 -3.57 3.57 -1.08
CA VAL A 38 -4.97 3.17 -1.30
C VAL A 38 -5.07 2.14 -2.43
N GLU A 39 -4.42 2.39 -3.58
CA GLU A 39 -4.39 1.45 -4.71
C GLU A 39 -3.83 0.08 -4.32
N VAL A 40 -2.70 0.07 -3.60
CA VAL A 40 -2.08 -1.17 -3.11
C VAL A 40 -3.00 -1.91 -2.14
N SER A 41 -3.63 -1.19 -1.22
CA SER A 41 -4.55 -1.79 -0.23
C SER A 41 -5.76 -2.43 -0.91
N GLN A 42 -6.37 -1.74 -1.89
CA GLN A 42 -7.47 -2.28 -2.69
C GLN A 42 -7.05 -3.52 -3.49
N THR A 43 -5.82 -3.53 -4.02
CA THR A 43 -5.28 -4.69 -4.73
C THR A 43 -5.11 -5.89 -3.81
N ILE A 44 -4.60 -5.69 -2.58
CA ILE A 44 -4.50 -6.75 -1.57
C ILE A 44 -5.88 -7.32 -1.23
N GLU A 45 -6.87 -6.45 -0.99
CA GLU A 45 -8.24 -6.88 -0.72
C GLU A 45 -8.83 -7.72 -1.87
N ALA A 46 -8.57 -7.33 -3.12
CA ALA A 46 -9.01 -8.07 -4.29
C ALA A 46 -8.35 -9.44 -4.40
N GLU A 47 -7.05 -9.56 -4.08
CA GLU A 47 -6.36 -10.86 -4.05
C GLU A 47 -6.93 -11.79 -2.99
N LEU A 48 -7.16 -11.27 -1.78
CA LEU A 48 -7.72 -12.06 -0.67
C LEU A 48 -9.13 -12.56 -0.98
N ARG A 49 -9.98 -11.73 -1.63
CA ARG A 49 -11.31 -12.17 -2.07
C ARG A 49 -11.24 -13.21 -3.18
N GLY A 50 -10.38 -12.99 -4.18
CA GLY A 50 -10.21 -13.95 -5.29
C GLY A 50 -9.69 -15.31 -4.84
N GLN A 51 -8.89 -15.37 -3.77
CA GLN A 51 -8.45 -16.61 -3.15
C GLN A 51 -9.60 -17.30 -2.39
N ALA A 52 -10.41 -16.57 -1.63
CA ALA A 52 -11.53 -17.14 -0.86
C ALA A 52 -12.65 -17.73 -1.75
N ASP A 53 -12.84 -17.20 -2.97
CA ASP A 53 -13.80 -17.74 -3.94
C ASP A 53 -13.27 -18.98 -4.71
N SER A 54 -11.97 -19.29 -4.56
CA SER A 54 -11.27 -20.38 -5.27
C SER A 54 -11.00 -21.62 -4.41
N GLU A 55 -11.35 -21.61 -3.12
CA GLU A 55 -11.32 -22.75 -2.18
C GLU A 55 -12.72 -23.34 -1.96
#